data_AF-A0A1I3S548-F1
#
_entry.id   AF-A0A1I3S548-F1
#
_cell.length_a   1.000
_cell.length_b   1.000
_cell.length_c   1.000
_cell.angle_alpha   90.00
_cell.angle_beta   90.00
_cell.angle_gamma   90.00
#
_symmetry.space_group_name_H-M   'P 1'
#
loop_
_entity.id
_entity.type
_entity.pdbx_description
1 polymer ?
#
loop_
_entity_poly.entity_id
_entity_poly.type
_entity_poly.pdbx_seq_one_letter_code
_entity_poly.pdbx_strand_id
1 'polypeptide(L)'
;MTQPAPSNAPVDTLTSVPPPAPIQVGKNGTPGGYQFDPDEVQGVIQKWQKLYDELQDDIAKARTVANVRPPGQEFASSDFVQRGAGPSGDTLLQQHERMRDYVQNYITALQKASGQITQSEDDAQQAAAKQGQGIV
;
A
#
# COMPACT_ATOMS: atom_id res chain seq x y z
N MET A 1 2.82 -10.53 42.60
CA MET A 1 3.83 -10.21 41.57
C MET A 1 3.08 -9.98 40.28
N THR A 2 2.92 -8.73 39.86
CA THR A 2 2.28 -8.37 38.58
C THR A 2 3.37 -8.32 37.53
N GLN A 3 3.41 -9.31 36.65
CA GLN A 3 4.28 -9.29 35.48
C GLN A 3 3.81 -8.16 34.56
N PRO A 4 4.70 -7.24 34.13
CA PRO A 4 4.32 -6.24 33.14
C PRO A 4 3.89 -6.97 31.86
N ALA A 5 2.71 -6.64 31.34
CA ALA A 5 2.26 -7.17 30.07
C ALA A 5 3.29 -6.79 29.00
N PRO A 6 3.88 -7.76 28.26
CA PRO A 6 4.74 -7.40 27.14
C PRO A 6 3.91 -6.61 26.13
N SER A 7 4.40 -5.43 25.75
CA SER A 7 3.82 -4.63 24.66
C SER A 7 4.11 -5.33 23.34
N ASN A 8 3.41 -6.43 23.06
CA ASN A 8 3.50 -7.20 21.82
C ASN A 8 2.66 -6.56 20.70
N ALA A 9 2.51 -5.23 20.70
CA ALA A 9 1.93 -4.57 19.54
C ALA A 9 2.90 -4.77 18.37
N PRO A 10 2.47 -5.32 17.23
CA PRO A 10 3.32 -5.41 16.05
C PRO A 10 3.85 -4.01 15.74
N VAL A 11 5.18 -3.86 15.77
CA VAL A 11 5.83 -2.58 15.47
C VAL A 11 5.75 -2.40 13.97
N ASP A 12 4.81 -1.56 13.56
CA ASP A 12 4.68 -1.14 12.19
C ASP A 12 5.79 -0.15 11.83
N THR A 13 6.79 -0.64 11.10
CA THR A 13 7.95 0.17 10.69
C THR A 13 7.69 0.98 9.41
N LEU A 14 6.56 0.76 8.73
CA LEU A 14 6.19 1.45 7.50
C LEU A 14 5.29 2.64 7.84
N THR A 15 5.90 3.80 8.12
CA THR A 15 5.16 5.04 8.42
C THR A 15 4.48 5.65 7.19
N SER A 16 4.85 5.21 5.98
CA SER A 16 4.23 5.58 4.72
C SER A 16 4.41 4.49 3.66
N VAL A 17 3.61 4.54 2.60
CA VAL A 17 3.76 3.66 1.43
C VAL A 17 4.98 4.14 0.63
N PRO A 18 6.00 3.28 0.42
CA PRO A 18 7.18 3.68 -0.34
C PRO A 18 6.83 3.92 -1.82
N PRO A 19 7.57 4.79 -2.52
CA PRO A 19 7.39 4.95 -3.96
C PRO A 19 7.72 3.65 -4.72
N PRO A 20 7.08 3.40 -5.87
CA PRO A 20 7.47 2.27 -6.73
C PRO A 20 8.91 2.48 -7.23
N ALA A 21 9.64 1.38 -7.43
CA ALA A 21 10.95 1.43 -8.08
C ALA A 21 10.82 2.02 -9.50
N PRO A 22 11.89 2.63 -10.06
CA PRO A 22 11.88 3.11 -11.44
C PRO A 22 11.41 2.03 -12.43
N ILE A 23 10.57 2.42 -13.39
CA ILE A 23 10.03 1.53 -14.41
C ILE A 23 10.38 2.08 -15.79
N GLN A 24 10.91 1.20 -16.64
CA GLN A 24 11.20 1.46 -18.03
C GLN A 24 10.39 0.53 -18.92
N VAL A 25 9.77 1.06 -19.98
CA VAL A 25 9.04 0.29 -20.98
C VAL A 25 9.62 0.63 -22.36
N GLY A 26 10.32 -0.32 -22.97
CA GLY A 26 11.14 -0.05 -24.16
C GLY A 26 12.16 1.07 -23.90
N LYS A 27 12.00 2.21 -24.59
CA LYS A 27 12.85 3.41 -24.44
C LYS A 27 12.23 4.51 -23.55
N ASN A 28 11.03 4.29 -23.03
CA ASN A 28 10.29 5.25 -22.23
C ASN A 28 10.38 4.91 -20.74
N GLY A 29 10.23 5.91 -19.87
CA GLY A 29 10.30 5.76 -18.41
C GLY A 29 11.69 6.01 -17.83
N THR A 30 11.85 5.68 -16.55
CA THR A 30 13.07 5.99 -15.77
C THR A 30 13.95 4.74 -15.69
N PRO A 31 15.22 4.81 -16.16
CA PRO A 31 16.15 3.68 -16.10
C PRO A 31 16.59 3.38 -14.66
N GLY A 32 17.09 2.16 -14.41
CA GLY A 32 17.66 1.75 -13.13
C GLY A 32 16.73 0.93 -12.22
N GLY A 33 15.59 0.48 -12.73
CA GLY A 33 14.70 -0.45 -12.03
C GLY A 33 14.16 -1.54 -12.96
N TYR A 34 12.85 -1.79 -12.94
CA TYR A 34 12.24 -2.84 -13.74
C TYR A 34 12.11 -2.39 -15.21
N GLN A 35 12.47 -3.28 -16.13
CA GLN A 35 12.32 -3.06 -17.56
C GLN A 35 11.30 -4.03 -18.15
N PHE A 36 10.38 -3.50 -18.96
CA PHE A 36 9.35 -4.27 -19.64
C PHE A 36 9.40 -4.02 -21.14
N ASP A 37 9.01 -5.05 -21.90
CA ASP A 37 8.78 -4.91 -23.33
C ASP A 37 7.45 -4.18 -23.57
N PRO A 38 7.38 -3.24 -24.54
CA PRO A 38 6.16 -2.50 -24.84
C PRO A 38 4.95 -3.39 -25.17
N ASP A 39 5.19 -4.55 -25.78
CA ASP A 39 4.13 -5.48 -26.16
C ASP A 39 3.58 -6.28 -24.97
N GLU A 40 4.36 -6.42 -23.89
CA GLU A 40 3.98 -7.20 -22.71
C GLU A 40 3.42 -6.36 -21.57
N VAL A 41 3.75 -5.05 -21.55
CA VAL A 41 3.40 -4.15 -20.43
C VAL A 41 1.89 -4.12 -20.16
N GLN A 42 1.06 -4.24 -21.20
CA GLN A 42 -0.39 -4.25 -21.03
C GLN A 42 -0.87 -5.49 -20.25
N GLY A 43 -0.28 -6.65 -20.50
CA GLY A 43 -0.56 -7.86 -19.74
C GLY A 43 -0.09 -7.76 -18.29
N VAL A 44 1.03 -7.06 -18.06
CA VAL A 44 1.53 -6.78 -16.70
C VAL A 44 0.57 -5.85 -15.96
N ILE A 45 0.13 -4.75 -16.59
CA ILE A 45 -0.86 -3.81 -16.02
C ILE A 45 -2.14 -4.55 -15.63
N GLN A 46 -2.65 -5.44 -16.50
CA GLN A 46 -3.86 -6.22 -16.21
C GLN A 46 -3.69 -7.13 -14.98
N LYS A 47 -2.53 -7.76 -14.80
CA LYS A 47 -2.25 -8.59 -13.63
C LYS A 47 -2.23 -7.77 -12.34
N TRP A 48 -1.63 -6.57 -12.38
CA TRP A 48 -1.64 -5.66 -11.23
C TRP A 48 -3.04 -5.11 -10.94
N GLN A 49 -3.84 -4.82 -11.97
CA GLN A 49 -5.23 -4.40 -11.79
C GLN A 49 -6.06 -5.51 -11.13
N LYS A 50 -5.86 -6.77 -11.55
CA LYS A 50 -6.51 -7.92 -10.90
C LYS A 50 -6.11 -8.02 -9.42
N LEU A 51 -4.83 -7.86 -9.11
CA LEU A 51 -4.36 -7.85 -7.72
C LEU A 51 -4.96 -6.68 -6.92
N TYR A 52 -5.10 -5.51 -7.53
CA TYR A 52 -5.77 -4.36 -6.90
C TYR A 52 -7.20 -4.71 -6.49
N ASP A 53 -7.94 -5.36 -7.38
CA ASP A 53 -9.33 -5.78 -7.11
C ASP A 53 -9.38 -6.86 -6.02
N GLU A 54 -8.48 -7.86 -6.06
CA GLU A 54 -8.36 -8.89 -5.01
C GLU A 54 -8.03 -8.28 -3.64
N LEU A 55 -7.17 -7.26 -3.60
CA LEU A 55 -6.86 -6.54 -2.36
C LEU A 55 -8.05 -5.78 -1.81
N GLN A 56 -8.97 -5.27 -2.65
CA GLN A 56 -10.20 -4.64 -2.15
C GLN A 56 -11.11 -5.65 -1.44
N ASP A 57 -11.23 -6.87 -1.98
CA ASP A 57 -11.96 -7.96 -1.33
C ASP A 57 -11.30 -8.37 -0.01
N ASP A 58 -9.97 -8.40 0.04
CA ASP A 58 -9.24 -8.74 1.26
C ASP A 58 -9.32 -7.63 2.32
N ILE A 59 -9.34 -6.35 1.92
CA ILE A 59 -9.64 -5.23 2.81
C ILE A 59 -11.04 -5.40 3.43
N ALA A 60 -12.05 -5.81 2.65
CA ALA A 60 -13.39 -6.03 3.18
C ALA A 60 -13.41 -7.14 4.24
N LYS A 61 -12.69 -8.25 4.01
CA LYS A 61 -12.53 -9.33 4.99
C LYS A 61 -11.74 -8.88 6.22
N ALA A 62 -10.65 -8.13 6.02
CA ALA A 62 -9.84 -7.59 7.11
C ALA A 62 -10.66 -6.63 8.00
N ARG A 63 -11.56 -5.83 7.43
CA ARG A 63 -12.52 -5.02 8.21
C ARG A 63 -13.41 -5.89 9.09
N THR A 64 -13.85 -7.06 8.63
CA THR A 64 -14.62 -7.99 9.48
C THR A 64 -13.81 -8.48 10.68
N VAL A 65 -12.53 -8.78 10.48
CA VAL A 65 -11.63 -9.23 11.56
C VAL A 65 -11.34 -8.08 12.54
N ALA A 66 -11.03 -6.88 12.04
CA ALA A 66 -10.77 -5.70 12.86
C ALA A 66 -11.98 -5.29 13.73
N ASN A 67 -13.20 -5.52 13.23
CA ASN A 67 -14.43 -5.14 13.93
C ASN A 67 -15.09 -6.31 14.68
N VAL A 68 -14.34 -7.37 15.00
CA VAL A 68 -14.87 -8.50 15.77
C VAL A 68 -15.35 -8.03 17.15
N ARG A 69 -16.50 -8.56 17.58
CA ARG A 69 -17.10 -8.24 18.88
C ARG A 69 -16.95 -9.43 19.83
N PRO A 70 -16.82 -9.17 21.14
CA PRO A 70 -16.75 -10.24 22.12
C PRO A 70 -18.07 -11.04 22.12
N PRO A 71 -18.02 -12.39 22.19
CA PRO A 71 -19.23 -13.22 22.19
C PRO A 71 -20.02 -13.15 23.51
N GLY A 72 -19.38 -12.69 24.59
CA GLY A 72 -20.00 -12.48 25.90
C GLY A 72 -19.40 -11.29 26.66
N GLN A 73 -20.02 -10.94 27.79
CA GLN A 73 -19.62 -9.78 28.62
C GLN A 73 -18.58 -10.13 29.69
N GLU A 74 -18.13 -11.38 29.74
CA GLU A 74 -17.09 -11.81 30.67
C GLU A 74 -15.72 -11.24 30.30
N PHE A 75 -14.85 -11.19 31.31
CA PHE A 75 -13.49 -10.67 31.17
C PHE A 75 -12.71 -11.34 30.04
N ALA A 76 -12.79 -12.67 29.91
CA ALA A 76 -12.03 -13.42 28.91
C ALA A 76 -12.38 -12.99 27.47
N SER A 77 -13.67 -12.84 27.16
CA SER A 77 -14.13 -12.38 25.85
C SER A 77 -13.69 -10.95 25.54
N SER A 78 -13.81 -10.06 26.52
CA SER A 78 -13.42 -8.66 26.37
C SER A 78 -11.90 -8.49 26.21
N ASP A 79 -11.11 -9.20 27.03
CA ASP A 79 -9.64 -9.16 26.99
C ASP A 79 -9.10 -9.74 25.67
N PHE A 80 -9.69 -10.82 25.16
CA PHE A 80 -9.34 -11.40 23.86
C PHE A 80 -9.50 -10.39 22.72
N VAL A 81 -10.63 -9.68 22.67
CA VAL A 81 -10.86 -8.68 21.63
C VAL A 81 -9.93 -7.48 21.81
N GLN A 82 -9.77 -6.96 23.02
CA GLN A 82 -8.97 -5.76 23.29
C GLN A 82 -7.47 -5.96 23.08
N ARG A 83 -6.93 -7.13 23.41
CA ARG A 83 -5.48 -7.38 23.39
C ARG A 83 -5.00 -8.28 22.26
N GLY A 84 -5.88 -9.14 21.74
CA GLY A 84 -5.55 -10.07 20.68
C GLY A 84 -6.11 -9.62 19.34
N ALA A 85 -7.41 -9.82 19.17
CA ALA A 85 -8.05 -9.74 17.86
C ALA A 85 -8.15 -8.32 17.30
N GLY A 86 -8.46 -7.32 18.13
CA GLY A 86 -8.56 -5.91 17.71
C GLY A 86 -7.24 -5.38 17.15
N PRO A 87 -6.15 -5.32 17.94
CA PRO A 87 -4.86 -4.80 17.46
C PRO A 87 -4.31 -5.56 16.24
N SER A 88 -4.49 -6.88 16.21
CA SER A 88 -4.04 -7.71 15.08
C SER A 88 -4.89 -7.46 13.83
N GLY A 89 -6.20 -7.31 13.98
CA GLY A 89 -7.13 -7.01 12.89
C GLY A 89 -6.92 -5.60 12.32
N ASP A 90 -6.67 -4.61 13.18
CA ASP A 90 -6.32 -3.24 12.77
C ASP A 90 -5.02 -3.24 11.97
N THR A 91 -4.00 -3.96 12.45
CA THR A 91 -2.73 -4.10 11.73
C THR A 91 -2.94 -4.77 10.38
N LEU A 92 -3.70 -5.85 10.33
CA LEU A 92 -4.03 -6.56 9.08
C LEU A 92 -4.70 -5.63 8.07
N LEU A 93 -5.69 -4.86 8.51
CA LEU A 93 -6.41 -3.90 7.68
C LEU A 93 -5.46 -2.83 7.13
N GLN A 94 -4.66 -2.21 8.00
CA GLN A 94 -3.71 -1.17 7.60
C GLN A 94 -2.69 -1.68 6.57
N GLN A 95 -2.19 -2.91 6.74
CA GLN A 95 -1.25 -3.50 5.77
C GLN A 95 -1.92 -3.75 4.41
N HIS A 96 -3.17 -4.23 4.37
CA HIS A 96 -3.88 -4.40 3.09
C HIS A 96 -4.17 -3.07 2.40
N GLU A 97 -4.53 -2.03 3.15
CA GLU A 97 -4.72 -0.68 2.61
C GLU A 97 -3.43 -0.14 1.99
N ARG A 98 -2.28 -0.33 2.65
CA ARG A 98 -0.97 0.07 2.11
C ARG A 98 -0.54 -0.75 0.91
N MET A 99 -0.81 -2.05 0.89
CA MET A 99 -0.55 -2.89 -0.28
C MET A 99 -1.38 -2.40 -1.48
N ARG A 100 -2.66 -2.10 -1.28
CA ARG A 100 -3.53 -1.53 -2.32
C ARG A 100 -2.95 -0.22 -2.86
N ASP A 101 -2.54 0.68 -1.96
CA ASP A 101 -1.97 1.98 -2.35
C ASP A 101 -0.67 1.82 -3.14
N TYR A 102 0.20 0.90 -2.73
CA TYR A 102 1.42 0.57 -3.47
C TYR A 102 1.10 0.04 -4.87
N VAL A 103 0.17 -0.90 -4.98
CA VAL A 103 -0.28 -1.48 -6.26
C VAL A 103 -0.82 -0.38 -7.18
N GLN A 104 -1.65 0.52 -6.67
CA GLN A 104 -2.19 1.64 -7.44
C GLN A 104 -1.08 2.57 -7.97
N ASN A 105 -0.09 2.89 -7.13
CA ASN A 105 1.05 3.70 -7.52
C ASN A 105 1.90 2.98 -8.58
N TYR A 106 2.07 1.66 -8.45
CA TYR A 106 2.82 0.85 -9.42
C TYR A 106 2.11 0.74 -10.78
N ILE A 107 0.79 0.52 -10.80
CA ILE A 107 -0.03 0.56 -12.02
C ILE A 107 0.12 1.91 -12.71
N THR A 108 0.01 2.99 -11.93
CA THR A 108 0.16 4.35 -12.42
C THR A 108 1.55 4.58 -13.05
N ALA A 109 2.62 4.08 -12.43
CA ALA A 109 3.97 4.17 -12.96
C ALA A 109 4.14 3.36 -14.26
N LEU A 110 3.56 2.15 -14.36
CA LEU A 110 3.54 1.35 -15.58
C LEU A 110 2.80 2.05 -16.73
N GLN A 111 1.65 2.66 -16.44
CA GLN A 111 0.86 3.40 -17.42
C GLN A 111 1.59 4.64 -17.93
N LYS A 112 2.35 5.33 -17.07
CA LYS A 112 3.22 6.44 -17.49
C LYS A 112 4.38 5.95 -18.34
N ALA A 113 5.10 4.93 -17.90
CA ALA A 113 6.25 4.39 -18.63
C ALA A 113 5.84 3.82 -20.00
N SER A 114 4.64 3.22 -20.11
CA SER A 114 4.09 2.74 -21.39
C SER A 114 3.57 3.86 -22.31
N GLY A 115 3.48 5.11 -21.83
CA GLY A 115 2.94 6.24 -22.59
C GLY A 115 1.42 6.29 -22.66
N GLN A 116 0.70 5.47 -21.87
CA GLN A 116 -0.76 5.51 -21.76
C GLN A 116 -1.26 6.74 -21.00
N ILE A 117 -0.48 7.19 -20.01
CA ILE A 117 -0.71 8.44 -19.30
C ILE A 117 0.40 9.39 -19.72
N THR A 118 0.14 10.15 -20.77
CA THR A 118 1.07 11.13 -21.32
C THR A 118 1.24 12.28 -20.31
N GLN A 119 2.32 12.23 -19.53
CA GLN A 119 3.06 13.44 -19.19
C GLN A 119 2.37 14.47 -18.26
N SER A 120 1.54 14.06 -17.29
CA SER A 120 1.04 15.00 -16.27
C SER A 120 1.90 15.10 -15.00
N GLU A 121 2.93 14.25 -14.86
CA GLU A 121 3.80 14.24 -13.66
C GLU A 121 5.16 14.93 -13.84
N ASP A 122 5.65 15.08 -15.08
CA ASP A 122 6.80 15.96 -15.34
C ASP A 122 6.51 17.38 -14.85
N ASP A 123 5.26 17.84 -14.97
CA ASP A 123 4.81 19.13 -14.43
C ASP A 123 4.75 19.15 -12.90
N ALA A 124 4.40 18.04 -12.23
CA ALA A 124 4.29 17.99 -10.78
C ALA A 124 5.67 17.97 -10.09
N GLN A 125 6.63 17.23 -10.64
CA GLN A 125 8.00 17.20 -10.14
C GLN A 125 8.76 18.49 -10.48
N GLN A 126 8.54 19.08 -11.66
CA GLN A 126 9.08 20.40 -11.98
C GLN A 126 8.44 21.51 -11.13
N ALA A 127 7.15 21.43 -10.80
CA ALA A 127 6.49 22.38 -9.91
C ALA A 127 7.01 22.28 -8.47
N ALA A 128 7.21 21.07 -7.95
CA ALA A 128 7.82 20.85 -6.64
C ALA A 128 9.29 21.32 -6.59
N ALA A 129 10.06 21.07 -7.66
CA ALA A 129 11.45 21.54 -7.76
C ALA A 129 11.55 23.08 -7.88
N LYS A 130 10.61 23.73 -8.59
CA LYS A 130 10.53 25.20 -8.71
C LYS A 130 10.08 25.87 -7.40
N GLN A 131 9.19 25.24 -6.63
CA GLN A 131 8.79 25.76 -5.31
C GLN A 131 9.90 25.65 -4.25
N GLY A 132 10.79 24.65 -4.35
CA GLY A 132 11.94 24.50 -3.44
C GLY A 132 13.11 25.47 -3.67
N GLN A 133 13.17 26.15 -4.82
CA GLN A 133 14.25 27.09 -5.17
C GLN A 133 13.91 28.57 -4.85
N GLY A 134 12.70 28.86 -4.34
CA GLY A 134 12.24 30.22 -4.04
C GLY A 134 12.40 30.69 -2.59
N ILE A 135 13.03 29.89 -1.72
CA ILE A 135 13.29 30.26 -0.31
C ILE A 135 14.82 30.35 -0.12
N VAL A 136 15.39 31.48 -0.52
CA VAL A 136 16.72 31.97 -0.08
C VAL A 136 16.63 33.47 0.14
#